data_AF-A0A5J5IHL2-F1
#
_entry.id   AF-A0A5J5IHL2-F1
#
_cell.length_a   1.000
_cell.length_b   1.000
_cell.length_c   1.000
_cell.angle_alpha   90.00
_cell.angle_beta   90.00
_cell.angle_gamma   90.00
#
_symmetry.space_group_name_H-M   'P 1'
#
loop_
_entity.id
_entity.type
_entity.pdbx_description
1 polymer ?
#
loop_
_entity_poly.entity_id
_entity_poly.type
_entity_poly.pdbx_seq_one_letter_code
_entity_poly.pdbx_strand_id
1 'polypeptide(L)'
;MPKMFGVCLRYSKNREEAEEILQEGFIRVFEYIHQYNFSGSFEGWVRKIMVNCALQKYRSKRQMHAVINIEDATVEPASNEEILSKLGTKELLEMVQQLSPAYRMVFNLYVFEGMKHREIAEHLGISEGTSKSNLSDARAFLQKAVHKSIQSAKQNLSEV
;
A
#
# COMPACT_ATOMS: atom_id res chain seq x y z
N MET A 1 5.04 -16.99 -4.54
CA MET A 1 5.44 -16.32 -3.28
C MET A 1 5.83 -14.84 -3.47
N PRO A 2 6.73 -14.42 -4.39
CA PRO A 2 7.14 -13.00 -4.50
C PRO A 2 5.98 -12.04 -4.84
N LYS A 3 4.95 -12.52 -5.55
CA LYS A 3 3.77 -11.70 -5.89
C LYS A 3 3.01 -11.17 -4.66
N MET A 4 2.85 -11.97 -3.61
CA MET A 4 2.10 -11.54 -2.41
C MET A 4 2.90 -10.57 -1.56
N PHE A 5 4.21 -10.74 -1.51
CA PHE A 5 5.07 -9.76 -0.85
C PHE A 5 4.98 -8.39 -1.54
N GLY A 6 4.91 -8.36 -2.87
CA GLY A 6 4.62 -7.12 -3.62
C GLY A 6 3.26 -6.50 -3.29
N VAL A 7 2.23 -7.31 -3.00
CA VAL A 7 0.95 -6.80 -2.49
C VAL A 7 1.16 -6.16 -1.13
N CYS A 8 1.78 -6.86 -0.18
CA CYS A 8 2.03 -6.36 1.17
C CYS A 8 2.84 -5.06 1.16
N LEU A 9 3.91 -5.00 0.38
CA LEU A 9 4.77 -3.81 0.24
C LEU A 9 4.01 -2.54 -0.12
N ARG A 10 2.99 -2.63 -1.00
CA ARG A 10 2.17 -1.47 -1.38
C ARG A 10 1.36 -0.91 -0.21
N TYR A 11 0.96 -1.75 0.72
CA TYR A 11 0.18 -1.34 1.90
C TYR A 11 1.07 -0.93 3.08
N SER A 12 2.33 -1.36 3.10
CA SER A 12 3.28 -1.11 4.19
C SER A 12 4.09 0.16 4.01
N LYS A 13 4.63 0.71 5.11
CA LYS A 13 5.56 1.87 5.03
C LYS A 13 6.99 1.46 4.69
N ASN A 14 7.34 0.21 4.98
CA ASN A 14 8.67 -0.34 4.79
C ASN A 14 8.59 -1.86 4.61
N ARG A 15 9.76 -2.47 4.42
CA ARG A 15 9.89 -3.91 4.23
C ARG A 15 9.42 -4.73 5.43
N GLU A 16 9.83 -4.34 6.63
CA GLU A 16 9.50 -5.04 7.89
C GLU A 16 7.98 -5.15 8.09
N GLU A 17 7.26 -4.04 7.95
CA GLU A 17 5.80 -4.05 8.03
C GLU A 17 5.16 -4.92 6.94
N ALA A 18 5.76 -5.00 5.76
CA ALA A 18 5.29 -5.90 4.70
C ALA A 18 5.51 -7.38 5.04
N GLU A 19 6.65 -7.72 5.66
CA GLU A 19 6.94 -9.07 6.13
C GLU A 19 5.96 -9.50 7.22
N GLU A 20 5.64 -8.60 8.17
CA GLU A 20 4.64 -8.86 9.20
C GLU A 20 3.25 -9.14 8.60
N ILE A 21 2.79 -8.32 7.65
CA ILE A 21 1.51 -8.54 6.96
C ILE A 21 1.53 -9.87 6.20
N LEU A 22 2.65 -10.19 5.53
CA LEU A 22 2.79 -11.41 4.75
C LEU A 22 2.73 -12.65 5.64
N GLN A 23 3.42 -12.64 6.77
CA GLN A 23 3.44 -13.73 7.74
C GLN A 23 2.03 -13.99 8.31
N GLU A 24 1.39 -12.95 8.83
CA GLU A 24 0.00 -13.04 9.33
C GLU A 24 -0.97 -13.50 8.25
N GLY A 25 -0.81 -12.99 7.02
CA GLY A 25 -1.61 -13.40 5.88
C GLY A 25 -1.47 -14.87 5.55
N PHE A 26 -0.26 -15.42 5.54
CA PHE A 26 -0.07 -16.85 5.27
C PHE A 26 -0.56 -17.75 6.40
N ILE A 27 -0.42 -17.34 7.67
CA ILE A 27 -1.04 -18.05 8.79
C ILE A 27 -2.54 -18.22 8.53
N ARG A 28 -3.23 -17.14 8.15
CA ARG A 28 -4.66 -17.18 7.81
C ARG A 28 -4.99 -17.95 6.55
N VAL A 29 -4.12 -17.90 5.54
CA VAL A 29 -4.28 -18.72 4.33
C VAL A 29 -4.33 -20.20 4.73
N PHE A 30 -3.37 -20.67 5.55
CA PHE A 30 -3.36 -22.06 5.99
C PHE A 30 -4.53 -22.39 6.91
N GLU A 31 -4.90 -21.49 7.82
CA GLU A 31 -6.06 -21.65 8.69
C GLU A 31 -7.36 -21.82 7.88
N TYR A 32 -7.59 -20.98 6.87
CA TYR A 32 -8.84 -20.93 6.11
C TYR A 32 -8.80 -21.64 4.76
N ILE A 33 -7.72 -22.37 4.43
CA ILE A 33 -7.59 -23.03 3.12
C ILE A 33 -8.74 -23.99 2.82
N HIS A 34 -9.30 -24.62 3.85
CA HIS A 34 -10.46 -25.50 3.77
C HIS A 34 -11.75 -24.80 3.31
N GLN A 35 -11.82 -23.47 3.39
CA GLN A 35 -12.96 -22.67 2.93
C GLN A 35 -12.85 -22.25 1.46
N TYR A 36 -11.69 -22.45 0.84
CA TYR A 36 -11.53 -22.18 -0.58
C TYR A 36 -12.33 -23.21 -1.40
N ASN A 37 -13.47 -22.77 -1.91
CA ASN A 37 -14.43 -23.60 -2.63
C ASN A 37 -14.12 -23.76 -4.13
N PHE A 38 -12.88 -23.48 -4.55
CA PHE A 38 -12.44 -23.48 -5.95
C PHE A 38 -13.21 -22.53 -6.88
N SER A 39 -13.96 -21.57 -6.32
CA SER A 39 -14.57 -20.49 -7.11
C SER A 39 -13.57 -19.34 -7.32
N GLY A 40 -13.33 -19.00 -8.58
CA GLY A 40 -12.35 -17.97 -8.95
C GLY A 40 -10.90 -18.45 -8.89
N SER A 41 -9.96 -17.51 -8.80
CA SER A 41 -8.53 -17.84 -8.74
C SER A 41 -8.04 -17.97 -7.30
N PHE A 42 -7.25 -19.01 -7.04
CA PHE A 42 -6.59 -19.19 -5.74
C PHE A 42 -5.68 -18.00 -5.41
N GLU A 43 -4.96 -17.47 -6.41
CA GLU A 43 -4.14 -16.26 -6.26
C GLU A 43 -4.98 -15.07 -5.79
N GLY A 44 -6.17 -14.86 -6.35
CA GLY A 44 -7.09 -13.80 -5.94
C GLY A 44 -7.65 -14.00 -4.54
N TRP A 45 -7.94 -15.24 -4.16
CA TRP A 45 -8.38 -15.58 -2.80
C TRP A 45 -7.29 -15.30 -1.75
N VAL A 46 -6.06 -15.74 -2.01
CA VAL A 46 -4.89 -15.44 -1.15
C VAL A 46 -4.64 -13.93 -1.09
N ARG A 47 -4.72 -13.22 -2.22
CA ARG A 47 -4.58 -11.76 -2.28
C ARG A 47 -5.60 -11.07 -1.38
N LYS A 48 -6.87 -11.50 -1.40
CA LYS A 48 -7.92 -10.95 -0.54
C LYS A 48 -7.57 -11.10 0.94
N ILE A 49 -6.98 -12.24 1.33
CA ILE A 49 -6.50 -12.45 2.70
C ILE A 49 -5.38 -11.45 3.05
N MET A 50 -4.38 -11.28 2.18
CA MET A 50 -3.28 -10.34 2.40
C MET A 50 -3.78 -8.89 2.59
N VAL A 51 -4.72 -8.45 1.75
CA VAL A 51 -5.33 -7.11 1.83
C VAL A 51 -6.12 -6.96 3.12
N ASN A 52 -6.85 -8.00 3.55
CA ASN A 52 -7.58 -7.97 4.82
C ASN A 52 -6.63 -7.86 6.03
N CYS A 53 -5.50 -8.55 6.02
CA CYS A 53 -4.47 -8.42 7.06
C CYS A 53 -3.88 -7.01 7.10
N ALA A 54 -3.62 -6.40 5.95
CA ALA A 54 -3.17 -5.00 5.86
C ALA A 54 -4.21 -4.02 6.43
N LEU A 55 -5.49 -4.21 6.10
CA LEU A 55 -6.60 -3.42 6.63
C LEU A 55 -6.71 -3.54 8.16
N GLN A 56 -6.59 -4.76 8.69
CA GLN A 56 -6.65 -4.98 10.12
C GLN A 56 -5.49 -4.29 10.84
N LYS A 57 -4.26 -4.43 10.33
CA LYS A 57 -3.09 -3.75 10.89
C LYS A 57 -3.27 -2.24 10.91
N TYR A 58 -3.76 -1.65 9.81
CA TYR A 58 -4.05 -0.22 9.72
C TYR A 58 -5.05 0.23 10.79
N ARG A 59 -6.16 -0.52 10.96
CA ARG A 59 -7.18 -0.21 11.98
C ARG A 59 -6.62 -0.31 13.40
N SER A 60 -5.84 -1.36 13.70
CA SER A 60 -5.22 -1.53 15.03
C SER A 60 -4.27 -0.38 15.36
N LYS A 61 -3.43 0.04 14.42
CA LYS A 61 -2.56 1.23 14.61
C LYS A 61 -3.36 2.49 14.88
N ARG A 62 -4.44 2.73 14.12
CA ARG A 62 -5.28 3.91 14.34
C ARG A 62 -5.96 3.91 15.70
N GLN A 63 -6.37 2.75 16.21
CA GLN A 63 -6.91 2.63 17.57
C GLN A 63 -5.84 2.93 18.63
N MET A 64 -4.61 2.45 18.45
CA MET A 64 -3.50 2.76 19.37
C MET A 64 -3.15 4.25 19.36
N HIS A 65 -3.11 4.89 18.18
CA HIS A 65 -2.85 6.33 18.07
C HIS A 65 -4.02 7.22 18.53
N ALA A 66 -5.27 6.73 18.46
CA ALA A 66 -6.40 7.42 19.09
C ALA A 66 -6.29 7.45 20.63
N VAL A 67 -5.51 6.54 21.22
CA VAL A 67 -5.21 6.49 22.66
C VAL A 67 -3.93 7.26 23.00
N ILE A 68 -3.06 7.52 22.02
CA ILE A 68 -1.77 8.21 22.20
C ILE A 68 -1.71 9.38 21.22
N ASN A 69 -2.19 10.54 21.65
CA ASN A 69 -2.08 11.79 20.89
C ASN A 69 -0.64 12.29 21.00
N ILE A 70 0.24 11.90 20.07
CA ILE A 70 1.59 12.47 19.90
C ILE A 70 1.87 12.66 18.41
N GLU A 71 2.40 13.85 18.16
CA GLU A 71 2.74 14.49 16.90
C GLU A 71 3.74 13.72 16.01
N ASP A 72 3.78 14.17 14.75
CA ASP A 72 4.63 13.81 13.61
C ASP A 72 5.85 12.91 13.86
N ALA A 73 6.00 11.91 13.00
CA ALA A 73 7.27 11.26 12.75
C ALA A 73 7.51 11.15 11.24
N THR A 74 8.41 11.99 10.75
CA THR A 74 9.07 11.84 9.45
C THR A 74 9.78 10.50 9.39
N VAL A 75 9.41 9.66 8.41
CA VAL A 75 9.96 8.31 8.23
C VAL A 75 11.07 8.37 7.20
N GLU A 76 12.28 7.99 7.59
CA GLU A 76 13.40 7.83 6.66
C GLU A 76 13.25 6.57 5.80
N PRO A 77 13.59 6.61 4.50
CA PRO A 77 13.49 5.46 3.62
C PRO A 77 14.67 4.50 3.82
N ALA A 78 14.36 3.23 4.12
CA ALA A 78 15.33 2.14 4.06
C ALA A 78 15.39 1.59 2.62
N SER A 79 16.55 1.71 1.97
CA SER A 79 16.81 1.27 0.60
C SER A 79 17.30 -0.18 0.53
N ASN A 80 16.75 -1.01 -0.37
CA ASN A 80 17.47 -2.11 -1.02
C ASN A 80 16.84 -2.56 -2.36
N GLU A 81 17.70 -3.02 -3.27
CA GLU A 81 17.65 -3.05 -4.76
C GLU A 81 16.82 -4.16 -5.43
N GLU A 82 16.21 -3.86 -6.60
CA GLU A 82 16.45 -4.53 -7.90
C GLU A 82 15.72 -3.81 -9.06
N ILE A 83 16.32 -3.86 -10.25
CA ILE A 83 16.19 -2.94 -11.41
C ILE A 83 15.05 -3.34 -12.37
N LEU A 84 14.25 -2.37 -12.88
CA LEU A 84 13.82 -2.33 -14.30
C LEU A 84 13.10 -1.01 -14.70
N SER A 85 13.67 -0.38 -15.75
CA SER A 85 13.17 0.61 -16.74
C SER A 85 12.58 1.98 -16.32
N LYS A 86 13.36 3.04 -16.59
CA LYS A 86 13.08 4.50 -16.71
C LYS A 86 12.36 5.23 -15.56
N LEU A 87 11.56 4.52 -14.77
CA LEU A 87 11.30 4.74 -13.35
C LEU A 87 11.20 3.31 -12.80
N GLY A 88 12.09 2.92 -11.90
CA GLY A 88 12.09 1.54 -11.42
C GLY A 88 10.76 1.18 -10.75
N THR A 89 10.28 -0.06 -10.90
CA THR A 89 9.16 -0.57 -10.06
C THR A 89 9.40 -0.30 -8.58
N LYS A 90 10.67 -0.32 -8.16
CA LYS A 90 11.14 0.09 -6.84
C LYS A 90 10.87 1.56 -6.52
N GLU A 91 11.25 2.50 -7.37
CA GLU A 91 11.01 3.94 -7.15
C GLU A 91 9.51 4.25 -7.08
N LEU A 92 8.71 3.64 -7.95
CA LEU A 92 7.24 3.79 -7.91
C LEU A 92 6.66 3.27 -6.59
N LEU A 93 7.15 2.11 -6.12
CA LEU A 93 6.75 1.56 -4.84
C LEU A 93 7.14 2.50 -3.69
N GLU A 94 8.37 3.03 -3.69
CA GLU A 94 8.84 3.97 -2.67
C GLU A 94 7.98 5.24 -2.63
N MET A 95 7.56 5.78 -3.78
CA MET A 95 6.63 6.91 -3.85
C MET A 95 5.27 6.58 -3.22
N VAL A 96 4.75 5.37 -3.44
CA VAL A 96 3.52 4.90 -2.78
C VAL A 96 3.74 4.74 -1.27
N GLN A 97 4.90 4.28 -0.84
CA GLN A 97 5.27 4.15 0.58
C GLN A 97 5.49 5.50 1.27
N GLN A 98 5.72 6.59 0.52
CA GLN A 98 5.79 7.96 1.06
C GLN A 98 4.41 8.60 1.28
N LEU A 99 3.34 8.05 0.70
CA LEU A 99 1.98 8.53 0.97
C LEU A 99 1.66 8.39 2.48
N SER A 100 0.86 9.30 3.01
CA SER A 100 0.29 9.12 4.36
C SER A 100 -0.45 7.78 4.45
N PRO A 101 -0.53 7.14 5.63
CA PRO A 101 -1.20 5.84 5.76
C PRO A 101 -2.64 5.84 5.23
N ALA A 102 -3.38 6.94 5.42
CA ALA A 102 -4.75 7.07 4.92
C ALA A 102 -4.81 7.18 3.38
N TYR A 103 -3.93 7.97 2.79
CA TYR A 103 -3.85 8.14 1.33
C TYR A 103 -3.43 6.84 0.64
N ARG A 104 -2.40 6.18 1.19
CA ARG A 104 -1.90 4.90 0.68
C ARG A 104 -2.98 3.82 0.67
N MET A 105 -3.72 3.72 1.77
CA MET A 105 -4.77 2.71 1.91
C MET A 105 -5.89 2.94 0.89
N VAL A 106 -6.42 4.17 0.81
CA VAL A 106 -7.47 4.51 -0.16
C VAL A 106 -6.99 4.33 -1.60
N PHE A 107 -5.80 4.80 -1.94
CA PHE A 107 -5.22 4.65 -3.26
C PHE A 107 -5.15 3.19 -3.68
N ASN A 108 -4.60 2.31 -2.81
CA ASN A 108 -4.44 0.91 -3.15
C ASN A 108 -5.77 0.16 -3.30
N LEU A 109 -6.71 0.38 -2.37
CA LEU A 109 -8.03 -0.25 -2.43
C LEU A 109 -8.80 0.18 -3.69
N TYR A 110 -8.71 1.45 -4.08
CA TYR A 110 -9.38 1.93 -5.28
C TYR A 110 -8.69 1.43 -6.57
N VAL A 111 -7.39 1.64 -6.69
CA VAL A 111 -6.64 1.42 -7.95
C VAL A 111 -6.35 -0.05 -8.20
N PHE A 112 -5.98 -0.81 -7.17
CA PHE A 112 -5.57 -2.20 -7.33
C PHE A 112 -6.65 -3.20 -6.94
N GLU A 113 -7.51 -2.87 -5.97
CA GLU A 113 -8.62 -3.76 -5.57
C GLU A 113 -9.93 -3.43 -6.29
N GLY A 114 -10.01 -2.30 -7.00
CA GLY A 114 -11.20 -1.90 -7.76
C GLY A 114 -12.40 -1.53 -6.88
N MET A 115 -12.17 -1.29 -5.59
CA MET A 115 -13.23 -0.96 -4.64
C MET A 115 -13.81 0.44 -4.90
N LYS A 116 -15.12 0.57 -4.75
CA LYS A 116 -15.81 1.87 -4.83
C LYS A 116 -15.58 2.66 -3.55
N HIS A 117 -15.67 3.98 -3.62
CA HIS A 117 -15.48 4.86 -2.46
C HIS A 117 -16.37 4.52 -1.27
N ARG A 118 -17.61 4.09 -1.52
CA ARG A 118 -18.53 3.64 -0.47
C ARG A 118 -17.99 2.43 0.29
N GLU A 119 -17.49 1.42 -0.41
CA GLU A 119 -16.92 0.21 0.19
C GLU A 119 -15.64 0.55 0.96
N ILE A 120 -14.79 1.41 0.40
CA ILE A 120 -13.58 1.88 1.07
C ILE A 120 -13.93 2.64 2.35
N ALA A 121 -14.94 3.50 2.32
CA ALA A 121 -15.42 4.25 3.46
C ALA A 121 -15.87 3.32 4.60
N GLU A 122 -16.66 2.29 4.29
CA GLU A 122 -17.07 1.25 5.23
C GLU A 122 -15.87 0.48 5.79
N HIS A 123 -14.94 0.06 4.94
CA HIS A 123 -13.75 -0.67 5.36
C HIS A 123 -12.80 0.17 6.23
N LEU A 124 -12.75 1.49 6.05
CA LEU A 124 -11.84 2.34 6.82
C LEU A 124 -12.53 3.07 7.96
N GLY A 125 -13.87 3.02 8.07
CA GLY A 125 -14.62 3.81 9.04
C GLY A 125 -14.39 5.31 8.85
N ILE A 126 -14.46 5.78 7.60
CA ILE A 126 -14.37 7.19 7.19
C ILE A 126 -15.58 7.55 6.33
N SER A 127 -15.76 8.82 5.99
CA SER A 127 -16.83 9.21 5.05
C SER A 127 -16.47 8.88 3.59
N GLU A 128 -17.46 8.69 2.72
CA GLU A 128 -17.23 8.53 1.28
C GLU A 128 -16.53 9.77 0.68
N GLY A 129 -16.87 10.98 1.16
CA GLY A 129 -16.19 12.22 0.80
C GLY A 129 -14.70 12.21 1.15
N THR A 130 -14.35 11.72 2.36
CA THR A 130 -12.96 11.53 2.80
C THR A 130 -12.22 10.51 1.93
N SER A 131 -12.89 9.44 1.49
CA SER A 131 -12.29 8.49 0.54
C SER A 131 -11.97 9.18 -0.81
N LYS A 132 -12.87 10.02 -1.33
CA LYS A 132 -12.63 10.76 -2.58
C LYS A 132 -11.48 11.77 -2.43
N SER A 133 -11.46 12.55 -1.36
CA SER A 133 -10.39 13.53 -1.10
C SER A 133 -9.03 12.84 -0.92
N ASN A 134 -8.97 11.76 -0.13
CA ASN A 134 -7.73 11.00 0.05
C ASN A 134 -7.18 10.43 -1.27
N LEU A 135 -8.06 9.95 -2.15
CA LEU A 135 -7.63 9.46 -3.47
C LEU A 135 -7.10 10.61 -4.34
N SER A 136 -7.77 11.77 -4.31
CA SER A 136 -7.33 12.96 -5.04
C SER A 136 -5.95 13.43 -4.57
N ASP A 137 -5.77 13.54 -3.25
CA ASP A 137 -4.51 13.96 -2.63
C ASP A 137 -3.38 12.95 -2.93
N ALA A 138 -3.67 11.65 -2.86
CA ALA A 138 -2.73 10.60 -3.22
C ALA A 138 -2.26 10.73 -4.68
N ARG A 139 -3.20 10.96 -5.61
CA ARG A 139 -2.87 11.15 -7.04
C ARG A 139 -2.02 12.40 -7.26
N ALA A 140 -2.39 13.53 -6.64
CA ALA A 140 -1.63 14.77 -6.76
C ALA A 140 -0.20 14.62 -6.24
N PHE A 141 -0.04 13.96 -5.07
CA PHE A 141 1.27 13.66 -4.51
C PHE A 141 2.11 12.80 -5.47
N LEU A 142 1.55 11.66 -5.93
CA LEU A 142 2.27 10.74 -6.80
C LEU A 142 2.62 11.38 -8.15
N GLN A 143 1.72 12.17 -8.74
CA GLN A 143 2.01 12.91 -9.99
C GLN A 143 3.19 13.86 -9.82
N LYS A 144 3.23 14.61 -8.70
CA LYS A 144 4.35 15.51 -8.39
C LYS A 144 5.65 14.74 -8.16
N ALA A 145 5.60 13.64 -7.42
CA ALA A 145 6.77 12.79 -7.14
C ALA A 145 7.34 12.17 -8.43
N VAL A 146 6.49 11.63 -9.29
CA VAL A 146 6.87 11.07 -10.59
C VAL A 146 7.46 12.14 -11.49
N HIS A 147 6.83 13.32 -11.58
CA HIS A 147 7.35 14.42 -12.40
C HIS A 147 8.74 14.87 -11.95
N LYS A 148 8.95 15.01 -10.63
CA LYS A 148 10.26 15.35 -10.05
C LYS A 148 11.31 14.29 -10.38
N SER A 149 11.00 13.01 -10.19
CA SER A 149 11.92 11.91 -10.49
C SER A 149 12.32 11.87 -11.97
N ILE A 150 11.36 12.05 -12.89
CA ILE A 150 11.63 12.13 -14.33
C ILE A 150 12.52 13.35 -14.67
N GLN A 151 12.31 14.50 -14.02
CA GLN A 151 13.15 15.68 -14.24
C GLN A 151 14.59 15.46 -13.76
N SER A 152 14.78 14.91 -12.56
CA SER A 152 16.10 14.58 -12.02
C SER A 152 16.83 13.56 -12.91
N ALA A 153 16.13 12.54 -13.41
CA ALA A 153 16.71 11.57 -14.34
C ALA A 153 17.16 12.20 -15.67
N LYS A 154 16.44 13.22 -16.18
CA LYS A 154 16.82 13.95 -17.40
C LYS A 154 18.03 14.86 -17.20
N GLN A 155 18.15 15.53 -16.06
CA GLN A 155 19.30 16.39 -15.75
C GLN A 155 20.60 15.60 -15.66
N ASN A 156 20.56 14.42 -15.02
CA ASN A 156 21.73 13.55 -14.89
C ASN A 156 22.23 12.96 -16.24
N LEU A 157 21.38 12.94 -17.26
CA LEU A 157 21.71 12.48 -18.61
C LEU A 157 22.26 13.60 -19.53
N SER A 158 22.05 14.87 -19.17
CA SER A 158 22.57 16.03 -19.92
C SER A 158 23.95 16.50 -19.46
N GLU A 159 24.45 15.97 -18.35
CA GLU A 159 25.77 16.28 -17.78
C GLU A 159 26.85 15.21 -18.12
N VAL A 160 26.50 14.21 -18.95
CA VAL A 160 27.38 13.15 -19.47
C VAL A 160 27.45 13.24 -20.98
#